data_AF-A0A0M1J8X7-F1
#
_entry.id   AF-A0A0M1J8X7-F1
#
_cell.length_a   1.000
_cell.length_b   1.000
_cell.length_c   1.000
_cell.angle_alpha   90.00
_cell.angle_beta   90.00
_cell.angle_gamma   90.00
#
_symmetry.space_group_name_H-M   'P 1'
#
loop_
_entity.id
_entity.type
_entity.pdbx_description
1 polymer ?
#
loop_
_entity_poly.entity_id
_entity_poly.type
_entity_poly.pdbx_seq_one_letter_code
_entity_poly.pdbx_strand_id
1 'polypeptide(L)'
;MQEHEVSGYGIALCSSGIYQALFGAPAAQLKAQRGLTNRESVRDAMNSEELAFSTVTEVVARQCIAANDDQGNSPCYNTCKRAGQDVRGVLVKKLE
;
A
#
# COMPACT_ATOMS: atom_id res chain seq x y z
N MET A 1 -2.08 -10.57 -0.33
CA MET A 1 -3.15 -9.66 -0.80
C MET A 1 -4.07 -10.32 -1.83
N GLN A 2 -3.95 -11.62 -2.16
CA GLN A 2 -4.90 -12.34 -3.02
C GLN A 2 -6.01 -13.05 -2.23
N GLU A 3 -5.80 -13.26 -0.93
CA GLU A 3 -6.84 -13.64 0.02
C GLU A 3 -7.64 -12.36 0.35
N HIS A 4 -8.91 -12.48 0.75
CA HIS A 4 -9.86 -11.39 1.13
C HIS A 4 -10.94 -11.00 0.09
N GLU A 5 -11.34 -11.92 -0.79
CA GLU A 5 -12.44 -11.72 -1.78
C GLU A 5 -12.25 -10.51 -2.71
N VAL A 6 -11.00 -10.10 -2.88
CA VAL A 6 -10.60 -8.99 -3.74
C VAL A 6 -10.70 -9.42 -5.20
N SER A 7 -11.44 -8.68 -6.03
CA SER A 7 -11.70 -9.05 -7.43
C SER A 7 -11.39 -7.92 -8.42
N GLY A 8 -11.07 -8.30 -9.66
CA GLY A 8 -10.72 -7.37 -10.73
C GLY A 8 -9.53 -6.48 -10.34
N TYR A 9 -9.75 -5.17 -10.31
CA TYR A 9 -8.73 -4.17 -9.98
C TYR A 9 -8.44 -4.03 -8.48
N GLY A 10 -9.13 -4.77 -7.61
CA GLY A 10 -9.04 -4.54 -6.16
C GLY A 10 -7.64 -4.77 -5.56
N ILE A 11 -6.87 -5.73 -6.07
CA ILE A 11 -5.48 -5.92 -5.61
C ILE A 11 -4.61 -4.70 -5.93
N ALA A 12 -4.79 -4.11 -7.12
CA ALA A 12 -4.08 -2.89 -7.51
C ALA A 12 -4.52 -1.67 -6.69
N LEU A 13 -5.79 -1.64 -6.25
CA LEU A 13 -6.28 -0.62 -5.32
C LEU A 13 -5.60 -0.73 -3.96
N CYS A 14 -5.44 -1.93 -3.40
CA CYS A 14 -4.76 -2.13 -2.12
C CYS A 14 -3.34 -1.55 -2.11
N SER A 15 -2.52 -1.92 -3.10
CA SER A 15 -1.17 -1.35 -3.25
C SER A 15 -1.20 0.16 -3.46
N SER A 16 -2.18 0.67 -4.21
CA SER A 16 -2.34 2.12 -4.41
C SER A 16 -2.73 2.84 -3.11
N GLY A 17 -3.51 2.22 -2.23
CA GLY A 17 -3.85 2.76 -0.91
C GLY A 17 -2.63 2.88 0.00
N ILE A 18 -1.77 1.84 0.00
CA ILE A 18 -0.48 1.86 0.71
C ILE A 18 0.39 3.00 0.20
N TYR A 19 0.58 3.08 -1.12
CA TYR A 19 1.43 4.10 -1.73
C TYR A 19 0.91 5.52 -1.50
N GLN A 20 -0.41 5.72 -1.57
CA GLN A 20 -1.04 7.01 -1.28
C GLN A 20 -0.72 7.48 0.14
N ALA A 21 -0.73 6.56 1.12
CA ALA A 21 -0.50 6.89 2.51
C ALA A 21 0.99 7.17 2.81
N LEU A 22 1.88 6.31 2.30
CA LEU A 22 3.33 6.41 2.54
C LEU A 22 3.99 7.54 1.73
N PHE A 23 3.66 7.63 0.44
CA PHE A 23 4.37 8.46 -0.54
C PHE A 23 3.53 9.62 -1.08
N GLY A 24 2.27 9.74 -0.66
CA GLY A 24 1.39 10.83 -1.08
C GLY A 24 0.80 10.70 -2.48
N ALA A 25 1.05 9.59 -3.19
CA ALA A 25 0.59 9.37 -4.55
C ALA A 25 0.16 7.90 -4.79
N PRO A 26 -0.88 7.65 -5.61
CA PRO A 26 -1.27 6.30 -5.97
C PRO A 26 -0.29 5.69 -6.99
N ALA A 27 -0.40 4.38 -7.24
CA ALA A 27 0.53 3.65 -8.10
C ALA A 27 0.66 4.26 -9.51
N ALA A 28 -0.44 4.67 -10.14
CA ALA A 28 -0.42 5.25 -11.48
C ALA A 28 0.39 6.56 -11.54
N GLN A 29 0.25 7.41 -10.53
CA GLN A 29 0.99 8.67 -10.46
C GLN A 29 2.47 8.41 -10.16
N LEU A 30 2.80 7.47 -9.28
CA LEU A 30 4.19 7.08 -9.01
C LEU A 30 4.86 6.50 -10.26
N LYS A 31 4.15 5.72 -11.07
CA LYS A 31 4.67 5.24 -12.36
C LYS A 31 5.00 6.41 -13.29
N ALA A 32 4.08 7.35 -13.46
CA ALA A 32 4.30 8.53 -14.28
C ALA A 32 5.48 9.38 -13.80
N GLN A 33 5.61 9.58 -12.49
CA GLN A 33 6.72 10.34 -11.89
C GLN A 33 8.08 9.65 -12.07
N ARG A 34 8.11 8.31 -12.12
CA ARG A 34 9.33 7.50 -12.23
C ARG A 34 9.65 7.06 -13.66
N GLY A 35 8.88 7.52 -14.66
CA GLY A 35 9.08 7.14 -16.06
C GLY A 35 8.73 5.67 -16.37
N LEU A 36 7.91 5.03 -15.52
CA LEU A 36 7.50 3.64 -15.69
C LEU A 36 6.26 3.53 -16.59
N THR A 37 6.24 2.51 -17.42
CA THR A 37 5.07 2.09 -18.20
C THR A 37 4.00 1.45 -17.31
N ASN A 38 2.77 1.37 -17.82
CA ASN A 38 1.65 0.77 -17.08
C ASN A 38 1.88 -0.70 -16.69
N ARG A 39 2.77 -1.42 -17.38
CA ARG A 39 3.11 -2.83 -17.12
C ARG A 39 4.16 -3.02 -16.04
N GLU A 40 5.00 -2.02 -15.78
CA GLU A 40 6.07 -2.10 -14.80
C GLU A 40 5.55 -1.94 -13.37
N SER A 41 6.23 -2.56 -12.41
CA SER A 41 5.89 -2.42 -10.99
C SER A 41 6.52 -1.15 -10.43
N VAL A 42 5.77 -0.42 -9.59
CA VAL A 42 6.34 0.71 -8.84
C VAL A 42 7.49 0.24 -7.94
N ARG A 43 7.44 -1.02 -7.47
CA ARG A 43 8.47 -1.62 -6.60
C ARG A 43 9.83 -1.73 -7.28
N ASP A 44 9.86 -1.87 -8.61
CA ASP A 44 11.11 -2.02 -9.37
C ASP A 44 11.91 -0.70 -9.38
N ALA A 45 11.24 0.42 -9.16
CA ALA A 45 11.84 1.75 -9.05
C ALA A 45 11.88 2.26 -7.60
N MET A 46 11.68 1.41 -6.59
CA MET A 46 11.77 1.79 -5.19
C MET A 46 13.20 1.70 -4.67
N ASN A 47 13.59 2.63 -3.81
CA ASN A 47 14.80 2.46 -3.00
C ASN A 47 14.55 1.48 -1.83
N SER A 48 15.62 1.13 -1.09
CA SER A 48 15.53 0.15 -0.01
C SER A 48 14.57 0.54 1.11
N GLU A 49 14.48 1.83 1.46
CA GLU A 49 13.58 2.34 2.50
C GLU A 49 12.12 2.27 2.06
N GLU A 50 11.83 2.73 0.84
CA GLU A 50 10.48 2.66 0.25
C GLU A 50 9.97 1.21 0.17
N LEU A 51 10.85 0.29 -0.22
CA LEU A 51 10.53 -1.13 -0.28
C LEU A 51 10.27 -1.72 1.11
N ALA A 52 11.11 -1.37 2.10
CA ALA A 52 10.94 -1.82 3.48
C ALA A 52 9.62 -1.31 4.08
N PHE A 53 9.31 -0.02 3.93
CA PHE A 53 8.08 0.57 4.47
C PHE A 53 6.83 0.02 3.79
N SER A 54 6.87 -0.18 2.47
CA SER A 54 5.78 -0.84 1.74
C SER A 54 5.55 -2.26 2.27
N THR A 55 6.63 -3.02 2.48
CA THR A 55 6.56 -4.40 2.98
C THR A 55 6.02 -4.48 4.41
N VAL A 56 6.50 -3.62 5.31
CA VAL A 56 5.97 -3.53 6.69
C VAL A 56 4.48 -3.15 6.66
N THR A 57 4.09 -2.21 5.82
CA THR A 57 2.69 -1.80 5.69
C THR A 57 1.80 -2.93 5.17
N GLU A 58 2.27 -3.74 4.23
CA GLU A 58 1.55 -4.93 3.75
C GLU A 58 1.37 -5.98 4.85
N VAL A 59 2.34 -6.14 5.74
CA VAL A 59 2.21 -7.03 6.91
C VAL A 59 1.14 -6.50 7.86
N VAL A 60 1.20 -5.21 8.21
CA VAL A 60 0.22 -4.57 9.10
C VAL A 60 -1.18 -4.62 8.50
N ALA A 61 -1.33 -4.28 7.22
CA ALA A 61 -2.62 -4.31 6.53
C ALA A 61 -3.24 -5.71 6.56
N ARG A 62 -2.47 -6.77 6.30
CA ARG A 62 -2.97 -8.15 6.39
C ARG A 62 -3.45 -8.52 7.78
N GLN A 63 -2.74 -8.11 8.82
CA GLN A 63 -3.15 -8.35 10.20
C GLN A 63 -4.45 -7.60 10.53
N CYS A 64 -4.58 -6.34 10.11
CA CYS A 64 -5.80 -5.56 10.30
C CYS A 64 -6.99 -6.16 9.54
N ILE A 65 -6.81 -6.54 8.28
CA ILE A 65 -7.88 -7.15 7.47
C ILE A 65 -8.37 -8.44 8.12
N ALA A 66 -7.45 -9.30 8.56
CA ALA A 66 -7.81 -10.54 9.24
C ALA A 66 -8.52 -10.31 10.58
N ALA A 67 -8.11 -9.29 11.34
CA ALA A 67 -8.71 -8.97 12.64
C ALA A 67 -10.12 -8.37 12.52
N ASN A 68 -10.38 -7.61 11.45
CA ASN A 68 -11.65 -6.91 11.24
C ASN A 68 -12.61 -7.66 10.29
N ASP A 69 -12.15 -8.73 9.66
CA ASP A 69 -12.85 -9.42 8.56
C ASP A 69 -13.20 -8.47 7.40
N ASP A 70 -12.24 -7.62 7.01
CA ASP A 70 -12.42 -6.62 5.95
C ASP A 70 -12.40 -7.29 4.55
N GLN A 71 -13.54 -7.83 4.13
CA GLN A 71 -13.68 -8.53 2.84
C GLN A 71 -14.06 -7.60 1.67
N GLY A 72 -13.55 -7.90 0.48
CA GLY A 72 -13.88 -7.22 -0.76
C GLY A 72 -13.09 -5.91 -1.00
N ASN A 73 -13.28 -5.34 -2.19
CA ASN A 73 -12.40 -4.30 -2.73
C ASN A 73 -12.31 -3.02 -1.87
N SER A 74 -13.44 -2.49 -1.41
CA SER A 74 -13.48 -1.21 -0.68
C SER A 74 -12.98 -1.34 0.76
N PRO A 75 -13.44 -2.33 1.57
CA PRO A 75 -12.89 -2.54 2.91
C PRO A 75 -11.38 -2.82 2.90
N CYS A 76 -10.91 -3.73 2.04
CA CYS A 76 -9.47 -4.00 1.88
C CYS A 76 -8.68 -2.73 1.53
N TYR A 77 -9.17 -1.93 0.57
CA TYR A 77 -8.51 -0.67 0.18
C TYR A 77 -8.38 0.29 1.37
N ASN A 78 -9.46 0.50 2.13
CA ASN A 78 -9.48 1.41 3.25
C ASN A 78 -8.52 0.95 4.36
N THR A 79 -8.48 -0.34 4.65
CA THR A 79 -7.57 -0.92 5.64
C THR A 79 -6.12 -0.83 5.20
N CYS A 80 -5.81 -1.09 3.93
CA CYS A 80 -4.47 -0.87 3.37
C CYS A 80 -4.02 0.60 3.48
N LYS A 81 -4.91 1.55 3.17
CA LYS A 81 -4.62 2.99 3.29
C LYS A 81 -4.37 3.39 4.75
N ARG A 82 -5.22 2.93 5.68
CA ARG A 82 -5.09 3.21 7.11
C ARG A 82 -3.80 2.63 7.68
N ALA A 83 -3.47 1.38 7.35
CA ALA A 83 -2.20 0.77 7.77
C ALA A 83 -0.98 1.60 7.33
N GLY A 84 -1.01 2.17 6.12
CA GLY A 84 0.06 3.05 5.66
C GLY A 84 0.15 4.36 6.43
N GLN A 85 -0.99 4.91 6.87
CA GLN A 85 -1.01 6.10 7.72
C GLN A 85 -0.42 5.79 9.10
N ASP A 86 -0.76 4.64 9.68
CA ASP A 86 -0.25 4.20 10.98
C ASP A 86 1.26 3.97 10.95
N VAL A 87 1.76 3.26 9.93
CA VAL A 87 3.21 3.04 9.73
C VAL A 87 3.94 4.37 9.54
N ARG A 88 3.43 5.27 8.70
CA ARG A 88 4.01 6.61 8.51
C ARG A 88 4.08 7.38 9.82
N GLY A 89 3.02 7.31 10.64
CA GLY A 89 2.98 7.96 11.96
C GLY A 89 4.04 7.45 12.93
N VAL A 90 4.34 6.15 12.90
CA VAL A 90 5.42 5.56 13.72
C VAL A 90 6.80 5.97 13.24
N LEU A 91 7.02 6.04 11.92
CA LEU A 91 8.30 6.42 11.33
C LEU A 91 8.67 7.88 11.62
N VAL A 92 7.72 8.81 11.45
CA VAL A 92 7.96 10.24 11.68
C VAL A 92 8.27 10.51 13.16
N LYS A 93 7.52 9.90 14.09
CA LYS A 93 7.72 10.08 15.54
C LYS A 93 9.06 9.58 16.09
N LYS A 94 9.79 8.75 15.34
CA LYS A 94 11.10 8.22 15.78
C LYS A 94 12.29 9.07 15.32
N LEU A 95 12.04 10.09 14.48
CA LEU A 95 13.07 10.98 13.94
C LEU A 95 13.03 12.39 14.57
N GLU A 96 12.14 12.59 15.54
CA GLU A 96 12.03 13.77 16.42
C GLU A 96 12.60 13.44 17.81
#